data_AF-A0A7J9UT34-F1
#
_entry.id   AF-A0A7J9UT34-F1
#
_cell.length_a   1.000
_cell.length_b   1.000
_cell.length_c   1.000
_cell.angle_alpha   90.00
_cell.angle_beta   90.00
_cell.angle_gamma   90.00
#
_symmetry.space_group_name_H-M   'P 1'
#
loop_
_entity.id
_entity.type
_entity.pdbx_description
1 polymer ?
#
loop_
_entity_poly.entity_id
_entity_poly.type
_entity_poly.pdbx_seq_one_letter_code
_entity_poly.pdbx_strand_id
1 'polypeptide(L)' 'MSKPAPAPSAPAKPRNVNCSDFRTQAEAQAWFNRYYPYYGDVAGLDRDHDGKACEALP' A
#
# COMPACT_ATOMS: atom_id res chain seq x y z
N MET A 1 -35.64 1.00 8.78
CA MET A 1 -34.74 1.79 7.90
C MET A 1 -33.40 1.07 7.86
N SER A 2 -33.14 0.24 6.85
CA SER A 2 -31.87 -0.46 6.71
C SER A 2 -30.77 0.57 6.43
N LYS A 3 -29.89 0.81 7.40
CA LYS A 3 -28.71 1.65 7.22
C LYS A 3 -27.94 1.13 5.99
N PRO A 4 -27.59 1.97 5.00
CA PRO A 4 -26.64 1.57 3.98
C PRO A 4 -25.38 1.09 4.70
N ALA A 5 -24.91 -0.12 4.37
CA ALA A 5 -23.60 -0.56 4.82
C ALA A 5 -22.59 0.53 4.41
N PRO A 6 -21.74 1.02 5.32
CA PRO A 6 -20.75 2.02 4.95
C PRO A 6 -19.95 1.46 3.78
N ALA A 7 -19.82 2.26 2.70
CA ALA A 7 -18.81 2.02 1.68
C ALA A 7 -17.49 1.67 2.39
N PRO A 8 -16.67 0.73 1.87
CA PRO A 8 -15.46 0.30 2.56
C PRO A 8 -14.67 1.55 2.92
N SER A 9 -14.67 1.86 4.21
CA SER A 9 -14.00 3.04 4.72
C SER A 9 -12.53 2.81 4.44
N ALA A 10 -11.84 3.83 3.92
CA ALA A 10 -10.42 3.74 3.61
C ALA A 10 -9.68 3.00 4.74
N PRO A 11 -8.81 2.02 4.42
CA PRO A 11 -8.08 1.29 5.45
C PRO A 11 -7.30 2.31 6.28
N ALA A 12 -7.21 2.13 7.60
CA ALA A 12 -6.50 3.10 8.45
C ALA A 12 -5.09 3.38 7.89
N LYS A 13 -4.66 4.65 7.96
CA LYS A 13 -3.36 5.07 7.45
C LYS A 13 -2.29 4.14 8.01
N PRO A 14 -1.56 3.42 7.16
CA PRO A 14 -0.64 2.43 7.65
C PRO A 14 0.56 3.10 8.30
N ARG A 15 1.23 2.37 9.20
CA ARG A 15 2.48 2.81 9.81
C ARG A 15 3.57 2.90 8.75
N ASN A 16 4.64 3.64 9.05
CA ASN A 16 5.83 3.70 8.20
C ASN A 16 6.38 2.28 8.01
N VAL A 17 6.19 1.73 6.82
CA VAL A 17 6.78 0.46 6.37
C VAL A 17 7.84 0.80 5.33
N ASN A 18 8.84 -0.05 5.21
CA ASN A 18 9.91 0.06 4.23
C ASN A 18 10.01 -1.24 3.45
N CYS A 19 10.74 -1.23 2.34
CA CYS A 19 11.02 -2.44 1.57
C CYS A 19 11.66 -3.56 2.41
N SER A 20 12.46 -3.23 3.43
CA SER A 20 13.04 -4.21 4.36
C SER A 20 12.02 -4.91 5.26
N ASP A 21 10.79 -4.42 5.35
CA ASP A 21 9.70 -5.04 6.11
C ASP A 21 8.98 -6.15 5.32
N PHE A 22 9.24 -6.24 4.01
CA PHE A 22 8.65 -7.23 3.12
C PHE A 22 9.69 -8.27 2.71
N ARG A 23 9.26 -9.52 2.52
CA ARG A 23 10.16 -10.60 2.10
C ARG A 23 10.36 -10.62 0.59
N THR A 24 9.36 -10.17 -0.17
CA THR A 24 9.37 -10.19 -1.63
C THR A 24 8.79 -8.91 -2.21
N GLN A 25 9.14 -8.63 -3.47
CA GLN A 25 8.57 -7.52 -4.24
C GLN A 25 7.05 -7.66 -4.32
N ALA A 26 6.55 -8.89 -4.49
CA ALA A 26 5.11 -9.16 -4.58
C ALA A 26 4.35 -8.82 -3.29
N GLU A 27 4.91 -9.08 -2.11
CA GLU A 27 4.31 -8.69 -0.83
C GLU A 27 4.25 -7.16 -0.69
N ALA A 28 5.35 -6.47 -1.03
CA ALA A 28 5.40 -5.01 -1.02
C ALA A 28 4.41 -4.40 -2.02
N GLN A 29 4.31 -4.96 -3.23
CA GLN A 29 3.39 -4.51 -4.28
C GLN A 29 1.93 -4.70 -3.87
N ALA A 30 1.59 -5.82 -3.23
CA ALA A 30 0.24 -6.06 -2.75
C ALA A 30 -0.16 -5.03 -1.68
N TRP A 31 0.76 -4.68 -0.79
CA TRP A 31 0.56 -3.60 0.18
C TRP A 31 0.41 -2.25 -0.52
N PHE A 32 1.31 -1.92 -1.46
CA PHE A 32 1.27 -0.67 -2.22
C PHE A 32 -0.06 -0.51 -2.94
N ASN A 33 -0.48 -1.50 -3.71
CA ASN A 33 -1.76 -1.48 -4.44
C ASN A 33 -2.97 -1.31 -3.52
N ARG A 34 -2.91 -1.82 -2.30
CA ARG A 34 -3.99 -1.69 -1.31
C ARG A 34 -4.13 -0.27 -0.78
N TYR A 35 -3.02 0.42 -0.56
CA TYR A 35 -3.00 1.73 0.09
C TYR A 35 -2.84 2.91 -0.87
N TYR A 36 -2.23 2.70 -2.04
CA TYR A 36 -1.97 3.73 -3.05
C TYR A 36 -3.22 4.51 -3.49
N PRO A 37 -4.40 3.88 -3.72
CA PRO A 37 -5.61 4.62 -4.08
C PRO A 37 -6.13 5.56 -2.99
N TYR A 38 -5.71 5.35 -1.73
CA TYR A 38 -6.18 6.10 -0.57
C TYR A 38 -5.15 7.12 -0.06
N TYR A 39 -3.86 6.76 -0.11
CA TYR A 39 -2.77 7.53 0.50
C TYR A 39 -1.59 7.79 -0.43
N GLY A 40 -1.60 7.26 -1.65
CA GLY A 40 -0.43 7.28 -2.55
C GLY A 40 0.73 6.45 -1.99
N ASP A 41 1.95 6.79 -2.39
CA ASP A 41 3.17 6.19 -1.83
C ASP A 41 3.50 6.75 -0.44
N VAL A 42 2.62 6.48 0.52
CA VAL A 42 2.74 6.96 1.91
C VAL A 42 3.95 6.40 2.64
N ALA A 43 4.48 5.28 2.17
CA ALA A 43 5.60 4.55 2.76
C ALA A 43 6.91 4.73 1.98
N GLY A 44 6.90 5.44 0.85
CA GLY A 44 8.11 5.62 0.04
C GLY A 44 8.63 4.30 -0.56
N LEU A 45 7.73 3.35 -0.84
CA LEU A 45 8.08 2.02 -1.36
C LEU A 45 8.42 2.06 -2.85
N ASP A 46 7.89 3.05 -3.59
CA ASP A 46 8.11 3.25 -5.02
C ASP A 46 8.94 4.53 -5.17
N ARG A 47 10.28 4.40 -5.20
CA ARG A 47 11.18 5.57 -5.14
C ARG A 47 11.29 6.32 -6.45
N ASP A 48 11.05 5.65 -7.57
CA ASP A 48 11.11 6.19 -8.92
C ASP A 48 9.73 6.52 -9.48
N HIS A 49 8.66 6.21 -8.73
CA HIS A 49 7.27 6.56 -9.01
C HIS A 49 6.76 5.90 -10.29
N ASP A 50 7.23 4.68 -10.58
CA ASP A 50 6.87 3.92 -11.77
C ASP A 50 5.65 3.00 -11.53
N GLY A 51 5.13 2.97 -10.30
CA GLY A 51 4.03 2.14 -9.84
C GLY A 51 4.47 0.77 -9.29
N LYS A 52 5.78 0.49 -9.24
CA LYS A 52 6.32 -0.74 -8.68
C LYS A 52 6.98 -0.48 -7.33
N ALA A 53 6.39 -1.05 -6.29
CA ALA A 53 6.97 -1.00 -4.96
C ALA A 53 8.16 -1.95 -4.86
N CYS A 54 9.25 -1.46 -4.29
CA CYS A 54 10.38 -2.25 -3.82
C CYS A 54 10.98 -3.22 -4.85
N GLU A 55 11.24 -2.73 -6.06
CA GLU A 55 11.84 -3.52 -7.16
C GLU A 55 13.19 -4.17 -6.83
N ALA A 56 13.86 -3.73 -5.76
CA ALA A 56 15.09 -4.33 -5.26
C ALA A 56 14.87 -5.63 -4.45
N LEU A 57 13.63 -5.96 -4.10
CA LEU A 57 13.30 -7.22 -3.41
C LEU A 57 13.21 -8.38 -4.42
N PRO A 58 13.50 -9.62 -3.98
CA PRO A 58 13.33 -10.81 -4.81
C PRO A 58 11.86 -11.11 -5.15
#